data_AF-A0A5C4J6N5-F1
#
_entry.id   AF-A0A5C4J6N5-F1
#
_cell.length_a   1.000
_cell.length_b   1.000
_cell.length_c   1.000
_cell.angle_alpha   90.00
_cell.angle_beta   90.00
_cell.angle_gamma   90.00
#
_symmetry.space_group_name_H-M   'P 1'
#
loop_
_entity.id
_entity.type
_entity.pdbx_description
1 polymer ?
#
loop_
_entity_poly.entity_id
_entity_poly.type
_entity_poly.pdbx_seq_one_letter_code
_entity_poly.pdbx_strand_id
1 'polypeptide(L)'
;MGIPGASLARSVLGVPAAAAEKASRTAGAFAALAAGGRVRRVWSHAGRAHIQANGLSGEGPRHRRYVRALTEALRQLDGVNWAEVNAVTGHVLVAYKEGGVSLDDLVEVVEDVEEARRVGRFDEDAHVRWPDDEMAWAAATSALAADVAGAVGAAAARLLALPPVPSPMRAAVAVADSMPQVRTAVERRLGRLRADALLGVANAVVQSAGHGVAPPVTDAVHRVFQLHEIGARRAAWRRREPLLAAAGRQPQECGARTERPCPLPDGPVEKAANRTALGHLLGGAAVLAGTRDASAAADLLLATVAKAARHGREAFAAVLAHDLAGHGTVVLDPAALRRLDRVSAVVIDSSVLCDGDLRLLSAVATGEDLDDAGVWRAAGAVLADLDPDDLAGPGPWSGGAEAEWRLVRAADAPSGAPADPRGVTLDLMDEHGGLFGRVRVGCSLDPLA
;
A
#
# COMPACT_ATOMS: atom_id res chain seq x y z
N MET A 1 -30.90 -5.74 16.73
CA MET A 1 -29.99 -5.82 15.57
C MET A 1 -30.02 -4.47 14.87
N GLY A 2 -29.18 -3.53 15.31
CA GLY A 2 -29.17 -2.14 14.82
C GLY A 2 -28.08 -1.96 13.78
N ILE A 3 -28.39 -1.30 12.67
CA ILE A 3 -27.46 -0.99 11.59
C ILE A 3 -26.37 -0.03 12.12
N PRO A 4 -25.08 -0.41 12.13
CA PRO A 4 -24.00 0.37 12.77
C PRO A 4 -23.61 1.67 12.04
N GLY A 5 -24.28 2.03 10.93
CA GLY A 5 -23.91 3.19 10.10
C GLY A 5 -24.26 4.57 10.70
N ALA A 6 -25.20 4.66 11.65
CA ALA A 6 -25.65 5.95 12.19
C ALA A 6 -24.72 6.56 13.26
N SER A 7 -23.83 5.76 13.85
CA SER A 7 -22.86 6.24 14.86
C SER A 7 -21.68 6.99 14.23
N LEU A 8 -21.33 6.68 12.98
CA LEU A 8 -20.18 7.24 12.27
C LEU A 8 -20.32 8.74 11.97
N ALA A 9 -21.55 9.25 11.81
CA ALA A 9 -21.78 10.67 11.53
C ALA A 9 -21.56 11.59 12.75
N ARG A 10 -21.58 11.05 13.98
CA ARG A 10 -21.59 11.86 15.21
C ARG A 10 -20.19 12.05 15.84
N SER A 11 -19.18 11.30 15.39
CA SER A 11 -17.80 11.37 15.92
C SER A 11 -16.88 12.38 15.20
N VAL A 12 -17.37 13.06 14.16
CA VAL A 12 -16.54 13.91 13.26
C VAL A 12 -16.47 15.39 13.68
N LEU A 13 -17.20 15.83 14.71
CA LEU A 13 -17.25 17.25 15.12
C LEU A 13 -16.43 17.61 16.38
N GLY A 14 -15.61 16.69 16.91
CA GLY A 14 -14.69 16.98 18.01
C GLY A 14 -13.26 17.18 17.51
N VAL A 15 -12.86 18.42 17.20
CA VAL A 15 -11.45 18.77 16.94
C VAL A 15 -10.78 19.11 18.28
N PRO A 16 -9.84 18.29 18.82
CA PRO A 16 -9.10 18.67 20.01
C PRO A 16 -7.96 19.63 19.66
N ALA A 17 -7.59 20.47 20.62
CA ALA A 17 -6.59 21.55 20.56
C ALA A 17 -5.14 21.14 20.20
N ALA A 18 -4.87 19.89 19.81
CA ALA A 18 -3.60 19.44 19.23
C ALA A 18 -3.40 19.88 17.76
N ALA A 19 -4.26 20.78 17.25
CA ALA A 19 -4.32 21.21 15.86
C ALA A 19 -3.26 22.26 15.47
N ALA A 20 -2.64 22.96 16.43
CA ALA A 20 -1.73 24.07 16.13
C ALA A 20 -0.40 23.62 15.49
N GLU A 21 0.19 22.52 15.96
CA GLU A 21 1.43 21.98 15.42
C GLU A 21 1.22 21.19 14.11
N LYS A 22 0.01 20.62 13.92
CA LYS A 22 -0.42 20.03 12.65
C LYS A 22 -0.72 21.09 11.60
N ALA A 23 -1.28 22.24 11.98
CA ALA A 23 -1.63 23.31 11.05
C ALA A 23 -0.41 23.89 10.30
N SER A 24 0.76 24.00 10.96
CA SER A 24 1.99 24.50 10.32
C SER A 24 2.55 23.53 9.27
N ARG A 25 2.58 22.23 9.57
CA ARG A 25 3.01 21.18 8.62
C ARG A 25 2.04 21.05 7.45
N THR A 26 0.74 21.14 7.73
CA THR A 26 -0.29 21.12 6.68
C THR A 26 -0.17 22.34 5.77
N ALA A 27 0.07 23.55 6.34
CA ALA A 27 0.30 24.77 5.57
C ALA A 27 1.57 24.70 4.70
N GLY A 28 2.65 24.08 5.21
CA GLY A 28 3.86 23.78 4.43
C GLY A 28 3.59 22.83 3.25
N ALA A 29 2.81 21.77 3.48
CA ALA A 29 2.37 20.85 2.42
C ALA A 29 1.48 21.54 1.36
N PHE A 30 0.62 22.47 1.79
CA PHE A 30 -0.18 23.32 0.90
C PHE A 30 0.69 24.26 0.04
N ALA A 31 1.68 24.91 0.66
CA ALA A 31 2.62 25.78 -0.06
C ALA A 31 3.49 24.98 -1.04
N ALA A 32 3.94 23.78 -0.65
CA ALA A 32 4.68 22.87 -1.53
C ALA A 32 3.86 22.34 -2.70
N LEU A 33 2.57 22.04 -2.48
CA LEU A 33 1.62 21.68 -3.54
C LEU A 33 1.49 22.81 -4.58
N ALA A 34 1.42 24.05 -4.11
CA ALA A 34 1.34 25.25 -4.95
C ALA A 34 2.68 25.60 -5.64
N ALA A 35 3.81 25.36 -4.98
CA ALA A 35 5.15 25.74 -5.44
C ALA A 35 5.79 24.81 -6.47
N GLY A 36 5.12 23.73 -6.89
CA GLY A 36 5.59 22.95 -8.05
C GLY A 36 6.64 21.85 -7.74
N GLY A 37 7.36 21.94 -6.62
CA GLY A 37 8.42 20.99 -6.24
C GLY A 37 7.91 19.59 -5.89
N ARG A 38 8.67 18.54 -6.25
CA ARG A 38 8.48 17.21 -5.68
C ARG A 38 9.17 17.23 -4.31
N VAL A 39 8.38 17.29 -3.24
CA VAL A 39 8.91 17.21 -1.88
C VAL A 39 9.28 15.76 -1.59
N ARG A 40 10.49 15.54 -1.05
CA ARG A 40 10.93 14.24 -0.53
C ARG A 40 9.92 13.76 0.51
N ARG A 41 9.40 12.54 0.36
CA ARG A 41 8.47 11.96 1.34
C ARG A 41 9.27 11.55 2.57
N VAL A 42 8.88 12.10 3.71
CA VAL A 42 9.49 11.80 4.99
C VAL A 42 8.40 11.47 5.98
N TRP A 43 8.59 10.37 6.69
CA TRP A 43 7.77 9.98 7.82
C TRP A 43 8.63 9.93 9.07
N SER A 44 8.10 10.39 10.19
CA SER A 44 8.75 10.19 11.48
C SER A 44 7.74 9.95 12.61
N HIS A 45 8.12 9.08 13.55
CA HIS A 45 7.36 8.79 14.75
C HIS A 45 8.26 8.13 15.81
N ALA A 46 8.25 8.64 17.05
CA ALA A 46 8.89 8.01 18.20
C ALA A 46 10.38 7.62 17.96
N GLY A 47 11.18 8.58 17.50
CA GLY A 47 12.61 8.37 17.20
C GLY A 47 12.89 7.46 16.02
N ARG A 48 11.90 7.25 15.13
CA ARG A 48 12.08 6.53 13.87
C ARG A 48 11.73 7.44 12.71
N ALA A 49 12.52 7.36 11.64
CA ALA A 49 12.31 8.11 10.41
C ALA A 49 12.41 7.18 9.21
N HIS A 50 11.51 7.37 8.25
CA HIS A 50 11.51 6.69 6.96
C HIS A 50 11.61 7.77 5.90
N ILE A 51 12.76 7.83 5.24
CA ILE A 51 13.13 8.91 4.33
C ILE A 51 13.19 8.34 2.93
N GLN A 52 12.40 8.88 2.01
CA GLN A 52 12.47 8.50 0.60
C GLN A 52 13.90 8.72 0.09
N ALA A 53 14.47 7.76 -0.62
CA ALA A 53 15.77 7.89 -1.27
C ALA A 53 15.73 7.54 -2.75
N ASN A 54 16.47 8.30 -3.55
CA ASN A 54 16.58 8.18 -4.99
C ASN A 54 17.45 6.97 -5.38
N GLY A 55 17.25 6.42 -6.58
CA GLY A 55 18.11 5.39 -7.15
C GLY A 55 18.08 4.01 -6.47
N LEU A 56 17.07 3.73 -5.65
CA LEU A 56 16.94 2.44 -4.94
C LEU A 56 16.37 1.30 -5.78
N SER A 57 15.94 1.56 -7.00
CA SER A 57 15.45 0.56 -7.96
C SER A 57 16.55 -0.17 -8.73
N GLY A 58 17.82 0.16 -8.48
CA GLY A 58 18.97 -0.47 -9.15
C GLY A 58 19.32 -1.86 -8.61
N GLU A 59 20.16 -2.59 -9.35
CA GLU A 59 20.68 -3.90 -8.96
C GLU A 59 22.21 -4.00 -9.12
N GLY A 60 22.80 -5.05 -8.54
CA GLY A 60 24.20 -5.40 -8.74
C GLY A 60 25.23 -4.63 -7.89
N PRO A 61 26.53 -4.72 -8.22
CA PRO A 61 27.62 -4.21 -7.35
C PRO A 61 27.66 -2.69 -7.18
N ARG A 62 27.10 -1.92 -8.14
CA ARG A 62 27.02 -0.45 -8.02
C ARG A 62 25.93 -0.06 -7.03
N HIS A 63 24.76 -0.67 -7.13
CA HIS A 63 23.64 -0.49 -6.19
C HIS A 63 24.05 -0.86 -4.76
N ARG A 64 24.66 -2.04 -4.56
CA ARG A 64 25.14 -2.47 -3.24
C ARG A 64 26.16 -1.49 -2.62
N ARG A 65 27.03 -0.88 -3.43
CA ARG A 65 27.95 0.16 -2.97
C ARG A 65 27.24 1.45 -2.58
N TYR A 66 26.19 1.85 -3.31
CA TYR A 66 25.36 3.00 -2.96
C TYR A 66 24.60 2.77 -1.65
N VAL A 67 23.87 1.66 -1.53
CA VAL A 67 23.14 1.27 -0.32
C VAL A 67 24.05 1.22 0.91
N ARG A 68 25.24 0.62 0.77
CA ARG A 68 26.23 0.60 1.85
C ARG A 68 26.72 2.00 2.22
N ALA A 69 27.02 2.85 1.24
CA ALA A 69 27.48 4.21 1.50
C ALA A 69 26.40 5.05 2.21
N LEU A 70 25.14 4.91 1.79
CA LEU A 70 24.00 5.61 2.38
C LEU A 70 23.77 5.16 3.83
N THR A 71 23.81 3.86 4.06
CA THR A 71 23.65 3.28 5.40
C THR A 71 24.80 3.67 6.34
N GLU A 72 26.04 3.65 5.85
CA GLU A 72 27.22 4.01 6.62
C GLU A 72 27.24 5.49 6.99
N ALA A 73 26.92 6.37 6.04
CA ALA A 73 26.89 7.82 6.28
C ALA A 73 25.88 8.19 7.38
N LEU A 74 24.69 7.58 7.36
CA LEU A 74 23.68 7.81 8.40
C LEU A 74 24.09 7.24 9.76
N ARG A 75 24.79 6.12 9.80
CA ARG A 75 25.29 5.53 11.05
C ARG A 75 26.42 6.34 11.70
N GLN A 76 27.11 7.19 10.94
CA GLN A 76 28.15 8.07 11.46
C GLN A 76 27.61 9.29 12.21
N LEU A 77 26.30 9.57 12.10
CA LEU A 77 25.67 10.66 12.84
C LEU A 77 25.51 10.29 14.32
N ASP A 78 26.05 11.13 15.20
CA ASP A 78 25.94 10.99 16.65
C ASP A 78 24.47 11.07 17.10
N GLY A 79 23.91 9.92 17.50
CA GLY A 79 22.51 9.80 17.92
C GLY A 79 21.66 8.93 17.01
N VAL A 80 22.19 8.42 15.91
CA VAL A 80 21.56 7.35 15.12
C VAL A 80 21.88 5.98 15.74
N ASN A 81 20.86 5.23 16.12
CA ASN A 81 21.00 3.89 16.68
C ASN A 81 21.23 2.84 15.59
N TRP A 82 20.48 2.94 14.49
CA TRP A 82 20.67 2.13 13.30
C TRP A 82 20.05 2.81 12.08
N ALA A 83 20.59 2.49 10.91
CA ALA A 83 20.02 2.84 9.61
C ALA A 83 20.11 1.63 8.69
N GLU A 84 19.07 1.40 7.88
CA GLU A 84 19.06 0.41 6.79
C GLU A 84 18.16 0.87 5.65
N VAL A 85 18.42 0.37 4.45
CA VAL A 85 17.59 0.65 3.28
C VAL A 85 16.51 -0.41 3.13
N ASN A 86 15.30 0.02 2.77
CA ASN A 86 14.27 -0.86 2.22
C ASN A 86 14.05 -0.49 0.74
N ALA A 87 14.72 -1.21 -0.16
CA ALA A 87 14.74 -0.93 -1.59
C ALA A 87 13.39 -1.19 -2.26
N VAL A 88 12.59 -2.13 -1.74
CA VAL A 88 11.22 -2.41 -2.24
C VAL A 88 10.30 -1.20 -2.06
N THR A 89 10.45 -0.52 -0.93
CA THR A 89 9.61 0.64 -0.58
C THR A 89 10.24 1.96 -1.03
N GLY A 90 11.53 1.96 -1.39
CA GLY A 90 12.26 3.15 -1.80
C GLY A 90 12.59 4.11 -0.65
N HIS A 91 12.69 3.60 0.58
CA HIS A 91 12.98 4.40 1.77
C HIS A 91 14.23 3.91 2.50
N VAL A 92 14.89 4.85 3.19
CA VAL A 92 15.87 4.56 4.22
C VAL A 92 15.18 4.65 5.57
N LEU A 93 15.34 3.60 6.36
CA LEU A 93 14.78 3.46 7.70
C LEU A 93 15.88 3.82 8.69
N VAL A 94 15.58 4.75 9.59
CA VAL A 94 16.52 5.26 10.58
C VAL A 94 15.85 5.23 11.94
N ALA A 95 16.49 4.62 12.94
CA ALA A 95 16.15 4.84 14.33
C ALA A 95 17.21 5.76 14.96
N TYR A 96 16.76 6.82 15.60
CA TYR A 96 17.60 7.87 16.16
C TYR A 96 17.04 8.33 17.51
N LYS A 97 17.90 8.94 18.33
CA LYS A 97 17.52 9.53 19.60
C LYS A 97 16.90 10.91 19.37
N GLU A 98 15.63 11.07 19.75
CA GLU A 98 14.96 12.37 19.69
C GLU A 98 15.73 13.42 20.51
N GLY A 99 15.96 14.59 19.91
CA GLY A 99 16.75 15.68 20.49
C GLY A 99 18.26 15.56 20.33
N GLY A 100 18.77 14.45 19.77
CA GLY A 100 20.19 14.29 19.41
C GLY A 100 20.50 14.69 17.96
N VAL A 101 19.63 14.28 17.03
CA VAL A 101 19.74 14.56 15.59
C VAL A 101 18.41 15.09 15.09
N SER A 102 18.43 16.11 14.23
CA SER A 102 17.20 16.63 13.61
C SER A 102 16.83 15.84 12.35
N LEU A 103 15.55 15.88 11.97
CA LEU A 103 15.10 15.23 10.74
C LEU A 103 15.74 15.86 9.50
N ASP A 104 16.03 17.15 9.55
CA ASP A 104 16.65 17.88 8.44
C ASP A 104 18.09 17.42 8.24
N ASP A 105 18.85 17.18 9.32
CA ASP A 105 20.22 16.63 9.23
C ASP A 105 20.23 15.24 8.56
N LEU A 106 19.24 14.39 8.88
CA LEU A 106 19.10 13.07 8.25
C LEU A 106 18.80 13.18 6.76
N VAL A 107 17.94 14.13 6.37
CA VAL A 107 17.59 14.38 4.98
C VAL A 107 18.79 14.93 4.20
N GLU A 108 19.54 15.86 4.79
CA GLU A 108 20.75 16.44 4.21
C GLU A 108 21.80 15.37 3.91
N VAL A 109 22.07 14.47 4.86
CA VAL A 109 23.00 13.35 4.64
C VAL A 109 22.55 12.41 3.52
N VAL A 110 21.25 12.15 3.39
CA VAL A 110 20.72 11.35 2.27
C VAL A 110 20.96 12.08 0.95
N GLU A 111 20.72 13.39 0.90
CA GLU A 111 20.91 14.23 -0.29
C GLU A 111 22.37 14.29 -0.72
N ASP A 112 23.30 14.47 0.23
CA ASP A 112 24.74 14.48 -0.02
C ASP A 112 25.24 13.17 -0.64
N VAL A 113 24.78 12.04 -0.12
CA VAL A 113 25.16 10.73 -0.65
C VAL A 113 24.57 10.50 -2.04
N GLU A 114 23.32 10.90 -2.27
CA GLU A 114 22.66 10.82 -3.57
C GLU A 114 23.42 11.64 -4.62
N GLU A 115 23.81 12.88 -4.28
CA GLU A 115 24.57 13.77 -5.16
C GLU A 115 25.97 13.21 -5.45
N ALA A 116 26.71 12.80 -4.42
CA ALA A 116 28.06 12.23 -4.55
C ALA A 116 28.09 10.97 -5.44
N ARG A 117 27.03 10.17 -5.41
CA ARG A 117 26.90 8.92 -6.20
C ARG A 117 26.24 9.13 -7.56
N ARG A 118 25.75 10.35 -7.84
CA ARG A 118 25.02 10.73 -9.07
C ARG A 118 23.90 9.74 -9.39
N VAL A 119 23.05 9.48 -8.40
CA VAL A 119 21.93 8.54 -8.57
C VAL A 119 20.84 9.11 -9.47
N GLY A 120 20.11 8.22 -10.14
CA GLY A 120 18.94 8.60 -10.92
C GLY A 120 17.79 9.06 -10.01
N ARG A 121 16.79 9.73 -10.59
CA ARG A 121 15.59 10.17 -9.86
C ARG A 121 14.82 8.99 -9.28
N PHE A 122 14.03 9.26 -8.24
CA PHE A 122 13.07 8.31 -7.70
C PHE A 122 12.13 7.78 -8.78
N ASP A 123 12.02 6.45 -8.84
CA ASP A 123 11.11 5.74 -9.72
C ASP A 123 9.83 5.36 -8.95
N GLU A 124 8.77 6.15 -9.16
CA GLU A 124 7.46 5.93 -8.53
C GLU A 124 6.81 4.61 -8.97
N ASP A 125 7.18 4.07 -10.13
CA ASP A 125 6.60 2.84 -10.68
C ASP A 125 7.35 1.58 -10.20
N ALA A 126 8.60 1.75 -9.75
CA ALA A 126 9.39 0.67 -9.15
C ALA A 126 9.06 0.41 -7.67
N HIS A 127 8.61 1.43 -6.92
CA HIS A 127 8.45 1.34 -5.47
C HIS A 127 6.98 1.26 -5.02
N VAL A 128 6.74 0.51 -3.93
CA VAL A 128 5.39 0.42 -3.33
C VAL A 128 4.98 1.75 -2.73
N ARG A 129 3.73 2.17 -2.96
CA ARG A 129 3.20 3.41 -2.39
C ARG A 129 3.11 3.30 -0.86
N TRP A 130 3.64 4.30 -0.17
CA TRP A 130 3.76 4.28 1.28
C TRP A 130 2.45 4.61 2.02
N PRO A 131 2.20 4.04 3.23
CA PRO A 131 1.04 4.35 4.05
C PRO A 131 0.90 5.82 4.47
N ASP A 132 2.01 6.51 4.71
CA ASP A 132 2.00 7.89 5.16
C ASP A 132 2.31 8.86 4.01
N ASP A 133 1.23 9.37 3.41
CA ASP A 133 1.31 10.42 2.39
C ASP A 133 0.65 11.69 2.96
N GLU A 134 1.43 12.55 3.60
CA GLU A 134 0.98 13.87 4.08
C GLU A 134 0.33 14.69 2.97
N MET A 135 0.82 14.54 1.75
CA MET A 135 0.29 15.23 0.59
C MET A 135 -1.08 14.69 0.18
N ALA A 136 -1.31 13.37 0.27
CA ALA A 136 -2.63 12.78 0.04
C ALA A 136 -3.66 13.23 1.08
N TRP A 137 -3.26 13.33 2.36
CA TRP A 137 -4.13 13.87 3.40
C TRP A 137 -4.46 15.35 3.18
N ALA A 138 -3.46 16.16 2.86
CA ALA A 138 -3.64 17.58 2.56
C ALA A 138 -4.54 17.78 1.34
N ALA A 139 -4.36 16.99 0.28
CA ALA A 139 -5.19 17.02 -0.92
C ALA A 139 -6.64 16.59 -0.66
N ALA A 140 -6.86 15.54 0.14
CA ALA A 140 -8.22 15.11 0.49
C ALA A 140 -8.94 16.15 1.39
N THR A 141 -8.20 16.75 2.33
CA THR A 141 -8.73 17.81 3.21
C THR A 141 -9.05 19.08 2.43
N SER A 142 -8.19 19.47 1.49
CA SER A 142 -8.42 20.66 0.65
C SER A 142 -9.63 20.47 -0.27
N ALA A 143 -9.75 19.30 -0.88
CA ALA A 143 -10.90 18.96 -1.70
C ALA A 143 -12.19 18.98 -0.87
N LEU A 144 -12.19 18.39 0.34
CA LEU A 144 -13.34 18.42 1.23
C LEU A 144 -13.75 19.85 1.59
N ALA A 145 -12.78 20.72 1.91
CA ALA A 145 -13.05 22.12 2.19
C ALA A 145 -13.67 22.85 1.00
N ALA A 146 -13.18 22.59 -0.22
CA ALA A 146 -13.73 23.14 -1.45
C ALA A 146 -15.16 22.63 -1.72
N ASP A 147 -15.42 21.34 -1.53
CA ASP A 147 -16.74 20.72 -1.73
C ASP A 147 -17.77 21.29 -0.74
N VAL A 148 -17.39 21.47 0.54
CA VAL A 148 -18.23 22.10 1.56
C VAL A 148 -18.50 23.56 1.24
N ALA A 149 -17.48 24.33 0.84
CA ALA A 149 -17.64 25.73 0.43
C ALA A 149 -18.57 25.85 -0.79
N GLY A 150 -18.43 24.94 -1.77
CA GLY A 150 -19.31 24.86 -2.94
C GLY A 150 -20.76 24.57 -2.57
N ALA A 151 -21.00 23.64 -1.63
CA ALA A 151 -22.34 23.31 -1.14
C ALA A 151 -23.00 24.49 -0.41
N VAL A 152 -22.25 25.19 0.45
CA VAL A 152 -22.72 26.39 1.16
C VAL A 152 -23.02 27.52 0.17
N GLY A 153 -22.13 27.75 -0.80
CA GLY A 153 -22.33 28.74 -1.86
C GLY A 153 -23.58 28.47 -2.68
N ALA A 154 -23.82 27.21 -3.06
CA ALA A 154 -25.03 26.79 -3.78
C ALA A 154 -26.30 27.04 -2.96
N ALA A 155 -26.29 26.72 -1.67
CA ALA A 155 -27.41 26.94 -0.76
C ALA A 155 -27.70 28.43 -0.56
N ALA A 156 -26.65 29.25 -0.38
CA ALA A 156 -26.77 30.70 -0.25
C ALA A 156 -27.31 31.35 -1.54
N ALA A 157 -26.82 30.95 -2.72
CA ALA A 157 -27.32 31.46 -3.99
C ALA A 157 -28.80 31.14 -4.21
N ARG A 158 -29.23 29.93 -3.82
CA ARG A 158 -30.64 29.52 -3.85
C ARG A 158 -31.50 30.31 -2.85
N LEU A 159 -30.99 30.54 -1.64
CA LEU A 159 -31.68 31.33 -0.61
C LEU A 159 -31.83 32.81 -1.03
N LEU A 160 -30.82 33.34 -1.71
CA LEU A 160 -30.79 34.72 -2.23
C LEU A 160 -31.44 34.87 -3.62
N ALA A 161 -32.02 33.80 -4.17
CA ALA A 161 -32.66 33.77 -5.49
C ALA A 161 -31.80 34.37 -6.63
N LEU A 162 -30.49 34.15 -6.59
CA LEU A 162 -29.57 34.66 -7.61
C LEU A 162 -29.81 33.94 -8.96
N PRO A 163 -29.79 34.66 -10.09
CA PRO A 163 -29.95 34.04 -11.41
C PRO A 163 -28.80 33.06 -11.71
N PRO A 164 -29.07 31.92 -12.36
CA PRO A 164 -28.05 30.92 -12.66
C PRO A 164 -27.02 31.46 -13.67
N VAL A 165 -25.76 31.04 -13.52
CA VAL A 165 -24.68 31.49 -14.42
C VAL A 165 -24.93 30.96 -15.85
N PRO A 166 -24.67 31.78 -16.89
CA PRO A 166 -24.89 31.39 -18.28
C PRO A 166 -24.26 30.05 -18.69
N SER A 167 -25.00 29.32 -19.52
CA SER A 167 -24.79 27.96 -20.02
C SER A 167 -23.38 27.57 -20.54
N PRO A 168 -22.63 28.41 -21.30
CA PRO A 168 -21.38 27.95 -21.92
C PRO A 168 -20.25 27.61 -20.92
N MET A 169 -20.26 28.20 -19.72
CA MET A 169 -19.22 27.96 -18.71
C MET A 169 -19.42 26.63 -17.96
N ARG A 170 -20.68 26.17 -17.83
CA ARG A 170 -21.04 24.87 -17.21
C ARG A 170 -20.67 23.69 -18.12
N ALA A 171 -20.90 23.83 -19.42
CA ALA A 171 -20.57 22.82 -20.42
C ALA A 171 -19.05 22.61 -20.56
N ALA A 172 -18.23 23.66 -20.50
CA ALA A 172 -16.78 23.55 -20.63
C ALA A 172 -16.14 22.74 -19.49
N VAL A 173 -16.63 22.89 -18.25
CA VAL A 173 -16.10 22.15 -17.09
C VAL A 173 -16.63 20.72 -17.03
N ALA A 174 -17.90 20.49 -17.36
CA ALA A 174 -18.45 19.13 -17.47
C ALA A 174 -17.72 18.32 -18.55
N VAL A 175 -17.41 18.92 -19.71
CA VAL A 175 -16.63 18.27 -20.78
C VAL A 175 -15.19 17.99 -20.34
N ALA A 176 -14.55 18.91 -19.60
CA ALA A 176 -13.20 18.71 -19.09
C ALA A 176 -13.09 17.58 -18.05
N ASP A 177 -14.10 17.41 -17.19
CA ASP A 177 -14.16 16.34 -16.17
C ASP A 177 -14.54 14.97 -16.78
N SER A 178 -15.32 14.98 -17.87
CA SER A 178 -15.83 13.77 -18.52
C SER A 178 -14.90 13.16 -19.57
N MET A 179 -13.97 13.93 -20.16
CA MET A 179 -13.09 13.46 -21.23
C MET A 179 -11.75 12.90 -20.69
N PRO A 180 -11.50 11.58 -20.80
CA PRO A 180 -10.26 10.97 -20.32
C PRO A 180 -9.01 11.55 -20.97
N GLN A 181 -9.08 11.96 -22.25
CA GLN A 181 -7.92 12.51 -22.96
C GLN A 181 -7.51 13.90 -22.46
N VAL A 182 -8.48 14.73 -22.07
CA VAL A 182 -8.24 16.06 -21.49
C VAL A 182 -7.65 15.91 -20.09
N ARG A 183 -8.23 15.04 -19.27
CA ARG A 183 -7.68 14.65 -17.96
C ARG A 183 -6.24 14.18 -18.09
N THR A 184 -5.95 13.27 -19.01
CA THR A 184 -4.58 12.74 -19.20
C THR A 184 -3.61 13.84 -19.66
N ALA A 185 -4.06 14.80 -20.49
CA ALA A 185 -3.22 15.94 -20.91
C ALA A 185 -2.94 16.92 -19.77
N VAL A 186 -3.91 17.17 -18.89
CA VAL A 186 -3.77 17.99 -17.67
C VAL A 186 -2.88 17.28 -16.65
N GLU A 187 -3.08 15.99 -16.42
CA GLU A 187 -2.25 15.15 -15.54
C GLU A 187 -0.80 15.08 -16.03
N ARG A 188 -0.55 15.05 -17.35
CA ARG A 188 0.82 15.09 -17.93
C ARG A 188 1.52 16.43 -17.70
N ARG A 189 0.79 17.54 -17.65
CA ARG A 189 1.37 18.89 -17.48
C ARG A 189 1.49 19.33 -16.01
N LEU A 190 0.56 18.92 -15.16
CA LEU A 190 0.45 19.39 -13.77
C LEU A 190 0.75 18.29 -12.74
N GLY A 191 0.74 17.02 -13.13
CA GLY A 191 0.79 15.86 -12.23
C GLY A 191 -0.61 15.45 -11.73
N ARG A 192 -0.81 14.15 -11.43
CA ARG A 192 -2.11 13.57 -11.02
C ARG A 192 -2.76 14.30 -9.84
N LEU A 193 -1.99 14.56 -8.80
CA LEU A 193 -2.52 15.16 -7.57
C LEU A 193 -3.00 16.61 -7.76
N ARG A 194 -2.31 17.38 -8.61
CA ARG A 194 -2.67 18.78 -8.92
C ARG A 194 -3.85 18.84 -9.87
N ALA A 195 -3.90 17.95 -10.85
CA ALA A 195 -5.05 17.81 -11.75
C ALA A 195 -6.32 17.52 -10.95
N ASP A 196 -6.26 16.60 -9.97
CA ASP A 196 -7.40 16.27 -9.11
C ASP A 196 -7.86 17.47 -8.25
N ALA A 197 -6.93 18.28 -7.72
CA ALA A 197 -7.26 19.48 -6.93
C ALA A 197 -7.85 20.62 -7.79
N LEU A 198 -7.28 20.90 -8.96
CA LEU A 198 -7.73 21.96 -9.87
C LEU A 198 -9.09 21.63 -10.48
N LEU A 199 -9.29 20.38 -10.90
CA LEU A 199 -10.58 19.88 -11.37
C LEU A 199 -11.62 19.95 -10.25
N GLY A 200 -11.26 19.59 -9.01
CA GLY A 200 -12.13 19.71 -7.84
C GLY A 200 -12.62 21.14 -7.60
N VAL A 201 -11.72 22.12 -7.59
CA VAL A 201 -12.08 23.54 -7.40
C VAL A 201 -12.94 24.08 -8.56
N ALA A 202 -12.59 23.74 -9.80
CA ALA A 202 -13.36 24.15 -10.97
C ALA A 202 -14.77 23.55 -10.96
N ASN A 203 -14.90 22.28 -10.56
CA ASN A 203 -16.18 21.59 -10.44
C ASN A 203 -17.03 22.21 -9.32
N ALA A 204 -16.44 22.55 -8.18
CA ALA A 204 -17.13 23.21 -7.07
C ALA A 204 -17.70 24.58 -7.46
N VAL A 205 -16.92 25.39 -8.21
CA VAL A 205 -17.37 26.71 -8.70
C VAL A 205 -18.52 26.56 -9.71
N VAL A 206 -18.41 25.60 -10.64
CA VAL A 206 -19.43 25.36 -11.67
C VAL A 206 -20.71 24.74 -11.13
N GLN A 207 -20.60 23.83 -10.15
CA GLN A 207 -21.76 23.20 -9.52
C GLN A 207 -22.49 24.17 -8.59
N SER A 208 -21.78 25.09 -7.90
CA SER A 208 -22.40 26.15 -7.10
C SER A 208 -23.34 27.06 -7.91
N ALA A 209 -23.01 27.25 -9.18
CA ALA A 209 -23.74 28.09 -10.12
C ALA A 209 -24.99 27.44 -10.76
N GLY A 210 -25.12 26.10 -10.65
CA GLY A 210 -26.23 25.32 -11.22
C GLY A 210 -27.34 24.96 -10.24
N HIS A 211 -27.28 25.44 -8.99
CA HIS A 211 -28.21 25.13 -7.88
C HIS A 211 -28.27 23.66 -7.44
N GLY A 212 -27.34 22.81 -7.90
CA GLY A 212 -27.23 21.42 -7.47
C GLY A 212 -26.45 21.30 -6.15
N VAL A 213 -27.13 21.12 -5.02
CA VAL A 213 -26.48 20.87 -3.72
C VAL A 213 -26.02 19.41 -3.59
N ALA A 214 -26.68 18.48 -4.29
CA ALA A 214 -26.41 17.05 -4.17
C ALA A 214 -25.00 16.61 -4.66
N PRO A 215 -24.45 17.14 -5.77
CA PRO A 215 -23.13 16.72 -6.23
C PRO A 215 -21.98 17.13 -5.30
N PRO A 216 -21.87 18.38 -4.81
CA PRO A 216 -20.84 18.74 -3.82
C PRO A 216 -20.96 17.97 -2.50
N VAL A 217 -22.19 17.69 -2.04
CA VAL A 217 -22.40 16.87 -0.84
C VAL A 217 -21.91 15.43 -1.07
N THR A 218 -22.18 14.86 -2.24
CA THR A 218 -21.70 13.52 -2.60
C THR A 218 -20.17 13.47 -2.65
N ASP A 219 -19.55 14.50 -3.24
CA ASP A 219 -18.10 14.62 -3.31
C ASP A 219 -17.49 14.79 -1.91
N ALA A 220 -18.07 15.62 -1.05
CA ALA A 220 -17.66 15.78 0.35
C ALA A 220 -17.74 14.45 1.12
N VAL A 221 -18.83 13.70 0.98
CA VAL A 221 -18.97 12.35 1.59
C VAL A 221 -17.87 11.42 1.09
N HIS A 222 -17.58 11.44 -0.20
CA HIS A 222 -16.48 10.66 -0.78
C HIS A 222 -15.11 11.07 -0.19
N ARG A 223 -14.85 12.37 0.03
CA ARG A 223 -13.61 12.84 0.69
C ARG A 223 -13.52 12.41 2.15
N VAL A 224 -14.64 12.34 2.87
CA VAL A 224 -14.68 11.80 4.24
C VAL A 224 -14.23 10.33 4.25
N PHE A 225 -14.71 9.49 3.33
CA PHE A 225 -14.25 8.11 3.20
C PHE A 225 -12.75 8.02 2.90
N GLN A 226 -12.22 8.86 2.02
CA GLN A 226 -10.78 8.92 1.72
C GLN A 226 -9.95 9.29 2.97
N LEU A 227 -10.38 10.30 3.73
CA LEU A 227 -9.71 10.69 4.97
C LEU A 227 -9.75 9.58 6.02
N HIS A 228 -10.88 8.87 6.12
CA HIS A 228 -11.04 7.72 7.01
C HIS A 228 -10.08 6.58 6.67
N GLU A 229 -9.95 6.24 5.38
CA GLU A 229 -8.98 5.25 4.86
C GLU A 229 -7.54 5.65 5.19
N ILE A 230 -7.14 6.90 4.89
CA ILE A 230 -5.77 7.39 5.14
C ILE A 230 -5.47 7.37 6.65
N GLY A 231 -6.41 7.84 7.47
CA GLY A 231 -6.26 7.86 8.92
C GLY A 231 -6.10 6.47 9.51
N ALA A 232 -6.90 5.51 9.06
CA ALA A 232 -6.83 4.12 9.51
C ALA A 232 -5.51 3.45 9.13
N ARG A 233 -5.07 3.62 7.88
CA ARG A 233 -3.78 3.09 7.40
C ARG A 233 -2.60 3.66 8.18
N ARG A 234 -2.59 4.96 8.45
CA ARG A 234 -1.57 5.60 9.30
C ARG A 234 -1.55 5.03 10.71
N ALA A 235 -2.72 4.83 11.30
CA ALA A 235 -2.82 4.29 12.65
C ALA A 235 -2.33 2.83 12.71
N ALA A 236 -2.68 2.01 11.72
CA ALA A 236 -2.18 0.64 11.60
C ALA A 236 -0.66 0.61 11.37
N TRP A 237 -0.13 1.49 10.50
CA TRP A 237 1.30 1.63 10.27
C TRP A 237 2.04 1.97 11.56
N ARG A 238 1.63 3.02 12.29
CA ARG A 238 2.28 3.41 13.56
C ARG A 238 2.32 2.29 14.59
N ARG A 239 1.27 1.45 14.66
CA ARG A 239 1.23 0.31 15.58
C ARG A 239 2.14 -0.84 15.15
N ARG A 240 2.24 -1.10 13.84
CA ARG A 240 2.96 -2.27 13.28
C ARG A 240 4.38 -1.96 12.83
N GLU A 241 4.73 -0.69 12.63
CA GLU A 241 6.04 -0.27 12.16
C GLU A 241 7.18 -0.86 12.98
N PRO A 242 7.15 -0.91 14.34
CA PRO A 242 8.26 -1.46 15.09
C PRO A 242 8.55 -2.95 14.81
N LEU A 243 7.51 -3.70 14.40
CA LEU A 243 7.60 -5.11 14.04
C LEU A 243 8.02 -5.32 12.59
N LEU A 244 7.56 -4.46 11.68
CA LEU A 244 7.82 -4.56 10.23
C LEU A 244 9.14 -3.91 9.81
N ALA A 245 9.52 -2.83 10.48
CA ALA A 245 10.74 -2.04 10.28
C ALA A 245 11.81 -2.44 11.31
N ALA A 246 12.01 -3.74 11.48
CA ALA A 246 13.06 -4.29 12.33
C ALA A 246 14.41 -4.28 11.59
N ALA A 247 15.48 -3.95 12.32
CA ALA A 247 16.85 -4.02 11.82
C ALA A 247 17.22 -5.46 11.42
N GLY A 248 18.06 -5.61 10.39
CA GLY A 248 18.53 -6.88 9.85
C GLY A 248 17.53 -7.61 8.96
N ARG A 249 16.29 -7.10 8.82
CA ARG A 249 15.23 -7.73 8.03
C ARG A 249 14.81 -6.94 6.78
N GLN A 250 15.47 -5.81 6.50
CA GLN A 250 15.06 -4.95 5.39
C GLN A 250 15.66 -5.40 4.05
N PRO A 251 14.85 -5.51 2.98
CA PRO A 251 15.33 -5.90 1.67
C PRO A 251 16.20 -4.78 1.07
N GLN A 252 17.48 -5.06 0.85
CA GLN A 252 18.46 -4.09 0.33
C GLN A 252 18.41 -3.96 -1.21
N GLU A 253 17.72 -4.88 -1.89
CA GLU A 253 17.57 -4.89 -3.34
C GLU A 253 16.08 -4.91 -3.70
N CYS A 254 15.70 -4.11 -4.70
CA CYS A 254 14.37 -4.17 -5.28
C CYS A 254 14.42 -5.21 -6.40
N GLY A 255 13.65 -6.29 -6.28
CA GLY A 255 13.55 -7.26 -7.37
C GLY A 255 13.02 -6.59 -8.65
N ALA A 256 13.39 -7.14 -9.81
CA ALA A 256 12.88 -6.67 -11.08
C ALA A 256 11.36 -6.91 -11.17
N ARG A 257 10.60 -5.88 -11.50
CA ARG A 257 9.15 -5.99 -11.70
C ARG A 257 8.89 -6.73 -13.01
N THR A 258 8.44 -7.98 -12.92
CA THR A 258 8.04 -8.74 -14.12
C THR A 258 6.80 -8.11 -14.75
N GLU A 259 6.83 -7.90 -16.06
CA GLU A 259 5.65 -7.44 -16.79
C GLU A 259 4.54 -8.49 -16.73
N ARG A 260 3.30 -8.05 -16.54
CA ARG A 260 2.17 -8.97 -16.50
C ARG A 260 1.99 -9.61 -17.88
N PRO A 261 1.79 -10.94 -17.98
CA PRO A 261 1.59 -11.61 -19.27
C PRO A 261 0.39 -11.07 -20.06
N CYS A 262 -0.60 -10.50 -19.36
CA CYS A 262 -1.73 -9.83 -19.98
C CYS A 262 -2.12 -8.55 -19.22
N PRO A 263 -2.76 -7.57 -19.89
CA PRO A 263 -3.31 -6.38 -19.24
C PRO A 263 -4.29 -6.71 -18.13
N LEU A 264 -4.54 -5.75 -17.22
CA LEU A 264 -5.50 -5.96 -16.14
C LEU A 264 -6.91 -5.92 -16.74
N PRO A 265 -7.76 -6.94 -16.53
CA PRO A 265 -9.10 -6.92 -17.09
C PRO A 265 -9.93 -5.78 -16.50
N ASP A 266 -10.91 -5.33 -17.27
CA ASP A 266 -11.89 -4.34 -16.83
C ASP A 266 -12.80 -4.91 -15.74
N GLY A 267 -12.94 -4.17 -14.64
CA GLY A 267 -13.92 -4.44 -13.60
C GLY A 267 -15.33 -4.04 -14.02
N PRO A 268 -16.36 -4.29 -13.18
CA PRO A 268 -17.74 -3.89 -13.46
C PRO A 268 -17.92 -2.39 -13.72
N VAL A 269 -17.19 -1.55 -12.97
CA VAL A 269 -17.23 -0.09 -13.12
C VAL A 269 -16.63 0.35 -14.46
N GLU A 270 -15.48 -0.22 -14.84
CA GLU A 270 -14.83 0.04 -16.12
C GLU A 270 -15.70 -0.44 -17.30
N LYS A 271 -16.30 -1.63 -17.19
CA LYS A 271 -17.25 -2.15 -18.18
C LYS A 271 -18.46 -1.23 -18.35
N ALA A 272 -19.02 -0.73 -17.24
CA ALA A 272 -20.13 0.21 -17.28
C ALA A 272 -19.73 1.53 -17.97
N ALA A 273 -18.58 2.09 -17.59
CA ALA A 273 -18.05 3.30 -18.20
C ALA A 273 -17.75 3.13 -19.69
N ASN A 274 -17.13 2.01 -20.09
CA ASN A 274 -16.80 1.72 -21.49
C ASN A 274 -18.04 1.51 -22.35
N ARG A 275 -19.12 0.92 -21.80
CA ARG A 275 -20.40 0.77 -22.50
C ARG A 275 -21.10 2.11 -22.75
N THR A 276 -20.99 3.06 -21.81
CA THR A 276 -21.61 4.39 -21.96
C THR A 276 -20.70 5.40 -22.67
N ALA A 277 -19.41 5.07 -22.86
CA ALA A 277 -18.39 5.97 -23.41
C ALA A 277 -18.64 6.46 -24.84
N LEU A 278 -19.35 5.70 -25.67
CA LEU A 278 -19.75 6.17 -27.01
C LEU A 278 -21.13 6.85 -26.96
N GLY A 279 -22.04 6.31 -26.15
CA GLY A 279 -23.40 6.83 -26.01
C GLY A 279 -23.45 8.25 -25.46
N HIS A 280 -22.57 8.60 -24.51
CA HIS A 280 -22.58 9.93 -23.90
C HIS A 280 -22.04 11.03 -24.82
N LEU A 281 -21.02 10.76 -25.64
CA LEU A 281 -20.42 11.72 -26.56
C LEU A 281 -21.35 11.96 -27.75
N LEU A 282 -21.88 10.89 -28.33
CA LEU A 282 -22.82 10.99 -29.44
C LEU A 282 -24.15 11.59 -28.99
N GLY A 283 -24.67 11.17 -27.84
CA GLY A 283 -25.89 11.72 -27.26
C GLY A 283 -25.76 13.21 -26.91
N GLY A 284 -24.67 13.59 -26.23
CA GLY A 284 -24.39 14.99 -25.90
C GLY A 284 -24.22 15.87 -27.13
N ALA A 285 -23.50 15.39 -28.14
CA ALA A 285 -23.34 16.09 -29.42
C ALA A 285 -24.67 16.21 -30.18
N ALA A 286 -25.50 15.17 -30.19
CA ALA A 286 -26.81 15.19 -30.83
C ALA A 286 -27.78 16.16 -30.14
N VAL A 287 -27.82 16.18 -28.81
CA VAL A 287 -28.61 17.16 -28.03
C VAL A 287 -28.12 18.56 -28.31
N LEU A 288 -26.80 18.80 -28.30
CA LEU A 288 -26.24 20.11 -28.60
C LEU A 288 -26.58 20.57 -30.03
N ALA A 289 -26.44 19.69 -31.02
CA ALA A 289 -26.74 20.00 -32.42
C ALA A 289 -28.25 20.24 -32.65
N GLY A 290 -29.11 19.46 -32.01
CA GLY A 290 -30.56 19.51 -32.19
C GLY A 290 -31.25 20.63 -31.39
N THR A 291 -30.82 20.87 -30.15
CA THR A 291 -31.46 21.85 -29.25
C THR A 291 -30.72 23.18 -29.19
N ARG A 292 -29.43 23.20 -29.57
CA ARG A 292 -28.50 24.32 -29.33
C ARG A 292 -28.40 24.73 -27.86
N ASP A 293 -28.79 23.86 -26.94
CA ASP A 293 -28.71 24.08 -25.51
C ASP A 293 -27.52 23.31 -24.93
N ALA A 294 -26.48 24.08 -24.58
CA ALA A 294 -25.29 23.54 -23.94
C ALA A 294 -25.55 23.03 -22.51
N SER A 295 -26.61 23.50 -21.83
CA SER A 295 -26.99 23.02 -20.49
C SER A 295 -27.61 21.63 -20.62
N ALA A 296 -28.54 21.44 -21.55
CA ALA A 296 -29.14 20.14 -21.81
C ALA A 296 -28.10 19.09 -22.25
N ALA A 297 -27.12 19.50 -23.07
CA ALA A 297 -26.00 18.63 -23.45
C ALA A 297 -25.11 18.27 -22.24
N ALA A 298 -24.81 19.23 -21.37
CA ALA A 298 -24.03 19.01 -20.15
C ALA A 298 -24.77 18.10 -19.14
N ASP A 299 -26.07 18.29 -18.95
CA ASP A 299 -26.91 17.48 -18.07
C ASP A 299 -26.96 16.03 -18.56
N LEU A 300 -27.08 15.81 -19.87
CA LEU A 300 -27.02 14.48 -20.47
C LEU A 300 -25.64 13.81 -20.30
N LEU A 301 -24.56 14.58 -20.47
CA LEU A 301 -23.21 14.10 -20.21
C LEU A 301 -23.05 13.67 -18.74
N LEU A 302 -23.48 14.50 -17.79
CA LEU A 302 -23.41 14.19 -16.36
C LEU A 302 -24.27 12.99 -15.97
N ALA A 303 -25.47 12.85 -16.54
CA ALA A 303 -26.39 11.74 -16.27
C ALA A 303 -25.86 10.38 -16.74
N THR A 304 -24.90 10.36 -17.66
CA THR A 304 -24.36 9.14 -18.26
C THR A 304 -22.98 8.74 -17.71
N VAL A 305 -22.37 9.58 -16.86
CA VAL A 305 -21.16 9.23 -16.12
C VAL A 305 -21.49 8.19 -15.06
N ALA A 306 -20.71 7.11 -15.00
CA ALA A 306 -20.82 6.08 -13.95
C ALA A 306 -20.25 6.54 -12.59
N LYS A 307 -20.53 7.78 -12.18
CA LYS A 307 -20.00 8.42 -10.96
C LYS A 307 -20.43 7.67 -9.70
N ALA A 308 -21.70 7.25 -9.64
CA ALA A 308 -22.23 6.44 -8.55
C ALA A 308 -21.51 5.09 -8.40
N ALA A 309 -21.23 4.40 -9.51
CA ALA A 309 -20.49 3.14 -9.50
C ALA A 309 -19.05 3.33 -9.01
N ARG A 310 -18.39 4.42 -9.42
CA ARG A 310 -17.05 4.77 -8.95
C ARG A 310 -17.03 5.08 -7.46
N HIS A 311 -17.93 5.94 -6.97
CA HIS A 311 -18.00 6.26 -5.53
C HIS A 311 -18.38 5.06 -4.68
N GLY A 312 -19.26 4.18 -5.15
CA GLY A 312 -19.60 2.94 -4.47
C GLY A 312 -18.38 2.04 -4.25
N ARG A 313 -17.57 1.83 -5.30
CA ARG A 313 -16.30 1.09 -5.18
C ARG A 313 -15.32 1.75 -4.22
N GLU A 314 -15.16 3.06 -4.32
CA GLU A 314 -14.25 3.81 -3.44
C GLU A 314 -14.69 3.77 -1.97
N ALA A 315 -15.99 3.92 -1.69
CA ALA A 315 -16.54 3.84 -0.35
C ALA A 315 -16.35 2.43 0.24
N PHE A 316 -16.65 1.38 -0.54
CA PHE A 316 -16.40 0.00 -0.12
C PHE A 316 -14.92 -0.24 0.20
N ALA A 317 -14.01 0.17 -0.69
CA ALA A 317 -12.57 0.00 -0.48
C ALA A 317 -12.07 0.77 0.75
N ALA A 318 -12.57 1.99 0.99
CA ALA A 318 -12.20 2.80 2.14
C ALA A 318 -12.66 2.17 3.47
N VAL A 319 -13.89 1.66 3.53
CA VAL A 319 -14.41 0.94 4.72
C VAL A 319 -13.64 -0.35 4.94
N LEU A 320 -13.41 -1.14 3.89
CA LEU A 320 -12.62 -2.37 4.00
C LEU A 320 -11.19 -2.10 4.48
N ALA A 321 -10.53 -1.06 3.95
CA ALA A 321 -9.20 -0.65 4.40
C ALA A 321 -9.19 -0.27 5.89
N HIS A 322 -10.25 0.42 6.34
CA HIS A 322 -10.42 0.79 7.73
C HIS A 322 -10.57 -0.44 8.63
N ASP A 323 -11.44 -1.37 8.26
CA ASP A 323 -11.69 -2.58 9.05
C ASP A 323 -10.43 -3.45 9.11
N LEU A 324 -9.75 -3.65 7.98
CA LEU A 324 -8.46 -4.35 7.92
C LEU A 324 -7.40 -3.69 8.82
N ALA A 325 -7.31 -2.35 8.78
CA ALA A 325 -6.42 -1.60 9.66
C ALA A 325 -6.78 -1.75 11.14
N GLY A 326 -8.08 -1.84 11.47
CA GLY A 326 -8.61 -2.14 12.80
C GLY A 326 -8.14 -3.51 13.32
N HIS A 327 -8.08 -4.51 12.45
CA HIS A 327 -7.54 -5.85 12.74
C HIS A 327 -6.00 -5.94 12.62
N GLY A 328 -5.34 -4.80 12.44
CA GLY A 328 -3.88 -4.70 12.44
C GLY A 328 -3.22 -5.06 11.11
N THR A 329 -3.96 -5.17 10.01
CA THR A 329 -3.41 -5.31 8.66
C THR A 329 -2.87 -3.98 8.16
N VAL A 330 -1.66 -3.97 7.60
CA VAL A 330 -1.07 -2.79 6.97
C VAL A 330 -1.33 -2.85 5.47
N VAL A 331 -2.20 -1.97 4.98
CA VAL A 331 -2.43 -1.80 3.54
C VAL A 331 -1.43 -0.78 3.00
N LEU A 332 -0.38 -1.26 2.32
CA LEU A 332 0.61 -0.40 1.66
C LEU A 332 0.00 0.30 0.43
N ASP A 333 -0.43 -0.48 -0.58
CA ASP A 333 -1.09 0.03 -1.78
C ASP A 333 -2.63 0.01 -1.65
N PRO A 334 -3.30 1.17 -1.46
CA PRO A 334 -4.76 1.25 -1.41
C PRO A 334 -5.42 0.91 -2.76
N ALA A 335 -4.69 0.96 -3.87
CA ALA A 335 -5.22 0.57 -5.17
C ALA A 335 -5.45 -0.94 -5.28
N ALA A 336 -4.78 -1.77 -4.45
CA ALA A 336 -5.02 -3.21 -4.42
C ALA A 336 -6.48 -3.53 -4.03
N LEU A 337 -7.03 -2.83 -3.03
CA LEU A 337 -8.42 -3.03 -2.58
C LEU A 337 -9.44 -2.65 -3.66
N ARG A 338 -9.11 -1.67 -4.49
CA ARG A 338 -9.94 -1.22 -5.63
C ARG A 338 -9.92 -2.18 -6.82
N ARG A 339 -9.07 -3.21 -6.78
CA ARG A 339 -8.96 -4.27 -7.79
C ARG A 339 -9.59 -5.59 -7.34
N LEU A 340 -10.13 -5.67 -6.12
CA LEU A 340 -10.78 -6.87 -5.60
C LEU A 340 -11.96 -7.32 -6.48
N ASP A 341 -12.61 -6.38 -7.16
CA ASP A 341 -13.68 -6.61 -8.14
C ASP A 341 -13.22 -7.36 -9.42
N ARG A 342 -11.91 -7.65 -9.55
CA ARG A 342 -11.28 -8.33 -10.70
C ARG A 342 -10.53 -9.60 -10.31
N VAL A 343 -10.46 -9.93 -9.02
CA VAL A 343 -9.75 -11.12 -8.54
C VAL A 343 -10.57 -12.36 -8.86
N SER A 344 -10.05 -13.24 -9.71
CA SER A 344 -10.70 -14.50 -10.09
C SER A 344 -10.11 -15.73 -9.40
N ALA A 345 -8.91 -15.60 -8.84
CA ALA A 345 -8.19 -16.67 -8.16
C ALA A 345 -7.34 -16.06 -7.04
N VAL A 346 -7.27 -16.79 -5.92
CA VAL A 346 -6.38 -16.49 -4.80
C VAL A 346 -5.39 -17.64 -4.71
N VAL A 347 -4.10 -17.31 -4.80
CA VAL A 347 -3.01 -18.26 -4.55
C VAL A 347 -2.44 -17.91 -3.18
N ILE A 348 -2.45 -18.87 -2.28
CA ILE A 348 -1.92 -18.71 -0.94
C ILE A 348 -0.63 -19.52 -0.88
N ASP A 349 0.45 -18.87 -0.46
CA ASP A 349 1.70 -19.56 -0.19
C ASP A 349 1.52 -20.47 1.03
N SER A 350 1.97 -21.73 0.93
CA SER A 350 1.73 -22.71 1.99
C SER A 350 2.39 -22.32 3.31
N SER A 351 3.51 -21.58 3.27
CA SER A 351 4.19 -21.10 4.48
C SER A 351 3.35 -20.13 5.30
N VAL A 352 2.39 -19.43 4.68
CA VAL A 352 1.48 -18.52 5.37
C VAL A 352 0.39 -19.27 6.13
N LEU A 353 0.10 -20.51 5.75
CA LEU A 353 -0.88 -21.37 6.42
C LEU A 353 -0.28 -22.13 7.60
N CYS A 354 1.04 -22.04 7.79
CA CYS A 354 1.75 -22.78 8.82
C CYS A 354 2.00 -21.93 10.07
N ASP A 355 1.88 -22.53 11.25
CA ASP A 355 2.14 -21.88 12.54
C ASP A 355 3.64 -21.78 12.88
N GLY A 356 4.49 -22.46 12.11
CA GLY A 356 5.93 -22.53 12.32
C GLY A 356 6.37 -23.66 13.24
N ASP A 357 5.46 -24.50 13.74
CA ASP A 357 5.85 -25.66 14.54
C ASP A 357 6.17 -26.85 13.63
N LEU A 358 7.35 -27.44 13.80
CA LEU A 358 7.77 -28.61 13.03
C LEU A 358 7.02 -29.87 13.46
N ARG A 359 6.62 -30.67 12.47
CA ARG A 359 5.89 -31.93 12.67
C ARG A 359 6.46 -33.04 11.80
N LEU A 360 6.67 -34.21 12.41
CA LEU A 360 6.86 -35.44 11.65
C LEU A 360 5.54 -35.83 10.98
N LEU A 361 5.59 -36.03 9.67
CA LEU A 361 4.47 -36.47 8.84
C LEU A 361 4.52 -37.97 8.57
N SER A 362 5.73 -38.53 8.48
CA SER A 362 5.96 -39.97 8.32
C SER A 362 7.36 -40.34 8.79
N ALA A 363 7.53 -41.56 9.29
CA ALA A 363 8.81 -42.19 9.54
C ALA A 363 8.77 -43.63 9.01
N VAL A 364 9.82 -44.02 8.29
CA VAL A 364 9.95 -45.36 7.69
C VAL A 364 11.35 -45.87 7.98
N ALA A 365 11.45 -47.01 8.64
CA ALA A 365 12.72 -47.69 8.87
C ALA A 365 13.28 -48.27 7.58
N THR A 366 14.61 -48.23 7.46
CA THR A 366 15.35 -48.82 6.32
C THR A 366 16.06 -50.12 6.68
N GLY A 367 16.16 -50.47 7.96
CA GLY A 367 16.82 -51.67 8.45
C GLY A 367 16.02 -52.39 9.54
N GLU A 368 16.58 -53.45 10.10
CA GLU A 368 15.95 -54.23 11.18
C GLU A 368 16.30 -53.71 12.59
N ASP A 369 17.30 -52.82 12.71
CA ASP A 369 17.79 -52.30 13.99
C ASP A 369 16.81 -51.34 14.67
N LEU A 370 16.03 -50.60 13.87
CA LEU A 370 14.98 -49.70 14.33
C LEU A 370 13.69 -50.00 13.57
N ASP A 371 12.56 -50.04 14.28
CA ASP A 371 11.25 -50.01 13.66
C ASP A 371 10.80 -48.58 13.35
N ASP A 372 9.70 -48.42 12.61
CA ASP A 372 9.16 -47.10 12.24
C ASP A 372 8.91 -46.21 13.47
N ALA A 373 8.49 -46.80 14.59
CA ALA A 373 8.26 -46.10 15.86
C ALA A 373 9.57 -45.65 16.53
N GLY A 374 10.64 -46.43 16.40
CA GLY A 374 12.00 -46.08 16.81
C GLY A 374 12.54 -44.90 15.99
N VAL A 375 12.42 -44.96 14.66
CA VAL A 375 12.81 -43.86 13.76
C VAL A 375 12.02 -42.59 14.08
N TRP A 376 10.72 -42.70 14.33
CA TRP A 376 9.88 -41.56 14.73
C TRP A 376 10.37 -40.90 16.02
N ARG A 377 10.67 -41.70 17.06
CA ARG A 377 11.14 -41.18 18.35
C ARG A 377 12.52 -40.52 18.22
N ALA A 378 13.45 -41.15 17.52
CA ALA A 378 14.80 -40.63 17.32
C ALA A 378 14.78 -39.32 16.51
N ALA A 379 14.07 -39.30 15.39
CA ALA A 379 13.92 -38.08 14.59
C ALA A 379 13.16 -36.98 15.35
N GLY A 380 12.14 -37.35 16.14
CA GLY A 380 11.38 -36.41 16.96
C GLY A 380 12.23 -35.75 18.04
N ALA A 381 13.16 -36.48 18.64
CA ALA A 381 14.12 -35.93 19.60
C ALA A 381 15.06 -34.91 18.95
N VAL A 382 15.56 -35.19 17.72
CA VAL A 382 16.39 -34.23 16.98
C VAL A 382 15.60 -32.98 16.58
N LEU A 383 14.33 -33.13 16.19
CA LEU A 383 13.48 -32.01 15.78
C LEU A 383 13.00 -31.13 16.94
N ALA A 384 12.96 -31.65 18.18
CA ALA A 384 12.45 -30.92 19.33
C ALA A 384 13.23 -29.64 19.65
N ASP A 385 14.52 -29.58 19.26
CA ASP A 385 15.41 -28.46 19.50
C ASP A 385 15.63 -27.58 18.25
N LEU A 386 14.86 -27.80 17.17
CA LEU A 386 15.02 -27.09 15.89
C LEU A 386 13.82 -26.21 15.58
N ASP A 387 14.11 -25.05 14.99
CA ASP A 387 13.10 -24.21 14.35
C ASP A 387 13.04 -24.49 12.82
N PRO A 388 11.95 -24.11 12.13
CA PRO A 388 11.86 -24.27 10.68
C PRO A 388 12.98 -23.58 9.90
N ASP A 389 13.47 -22.44 10.41
CA ASP A 389 14.57 -21.68 9.83
C ASP A 389 15.89 -22.47 9.88
N ASP A 390 16.10 -23.30 10.91
CA ASP A 390 17.28 -24.16 11.00
C ASP A 390 17.26 -25.24 9.91
N LEU A 391 16.07 -25.80 9.64
CA LEU A 391 15.85 -26.79 8.59
C LEU A 391 15.89 -26.22 7.16
N ALA A 392 15.89 -24.89 7.00
CA ALA A 392 16.12 -24.24 5.72
C ALA A 392 17.58 -24.35 5.25
N GLY A 393 18.52 -24.63 6.18
CA GLY A 393 19.92 -24.86 5.89
C GLY A 393 20.23 -26.18 5.16
N PRO A 394 21.50 -26.40 4.77
CA PRO A 394 21.93 -27.64 4.13
C PRO A 394 21.97 -28.84 5.09
N GLY A 395 21.89 -28.63 6.41
CA GLY A 395 22.16 -29.65 7.42
C GLY A 395 23.65 -30.01 7.52
N PRO A 396 24.03 -31.07 8.26
CA PRO A 396 23.17 -31.96 9.06
C PRO A 396 22.71 -31.32 10.38
N TRP A 397 21.66 -31.88 10.99
CA TRP A 397 21.13 -31.43 12.27
C TRP A 397 21.21 -32.53 13.34
N SER A 398 21.66 -32.19 14.53
CA SER A 398 21.87 -33.13 15.65
C SER A 398 21.13 -32.63 16.90
N GLY A 399 20.50 -33.53 17.65
CA GLY A 399 19.79 -33.19 18.90
C GLY A 399 20.76 -32.92 20.05
N GLY A 400 21.39 -31.75 20.09
CA GLY A 400 22.35 -31.40 21.15
C GLY A 400 23.68 -32.19 21.09
N ALA A 401 24.56 -31.92 22.06
CA ALA A 401 25.96 -32.35 22.04
C ALA A 401 26.21 -33.85 22.33
N GLU A 402 25.18 -34.60 22.75
CA GLU A 402 25.25 -36.04 23.06
C GLU A 402 24.28 -36.89 22.20
N ALA A 403 23.71 -36.32 21.13
CA ALA A 403 22.78 -37.08 20.28
C ALA A 403 23.48 -38.12 19.40
N GLU A 404 23.14 -39.38 19.64
CA GLU A 404 23.46 -40.54 18.80
C GLU A 404 22.93 -40.41 17.35
N TRP A 405 21.94 -39.53 17.14
CA TRP A 405 21.18 -39.40 15.91
C TRP A 405 21.33 -38.02 15.27
N ARG A 406 21.47 -38.02 13.94
CA ARG A 406 21.43 -36.81 13.11
C ARG A 406 20.44 -36.97 11.97
N LEU A 407 19.84 -35.85 11.58
CA LEU A 407 19.02 -35.74 10.38
C LEU A 407 19.86 -35.11 9.27
N VAL A 408 19.80 -35.73 8.10
CA VAL A 408 20.48 -35.26 6.89
C VAL A 408 19.45 -35.12 5.78
N ARG A 409 19.58 -34.11 4.93
CA ARG A 409 18.67 -33.99 3.78
C ARG A 409 18.87 -35.17 2.83
N ALA A 410 17.78 -35.86 2.50
CA ALA A 410 17.84 -36.99 1.59
C ALA A 410 18.29 -36.53 0.19
N ALA A 411 19.37 -37.12 -0.33
CA ALA A 411 19.99 -36.69 -1.58
C ALA A 411 19.13 -36.98 -2.82
N ASP A 412 18.23 -37.95 -2.74
CA ASP A 412 17.30 -38.36 -3.80
C ASP A 412 15.94 -37.64 -3.73
N ALA A 413 15.71 -36.81 -2.72
CA ALA A 413 14.47 -36.08 -2.54
C ALA A 413 14.55 -34.65 -3.09
N PRO A 414 13.42 -34.05 -3.53
CA PRO A 414 13.39 -32.64 -3.91
C PRO A 414 13.86 -31.76 -2.75
N SER A 415 14.67 -30.74 -3.08
CA SER A 415 14.93 -29.65 -2.15
C SER A 415 13.62 -28.93 -1.85
N GLY A 416 13.25 -28.89 -0.57
CA GLY A 416 12.07 -28.18 -0.09
C GLY A 416 12.24 -27.70 1.35
N ALA A 417 11.43 -26.74 1.72
CA ALA A 417 11.28 -26.26 3.08
C ALA A 417 10.24 -27.10 3.84
N PRO A 418 10.30 -27.16 5.18
CA PRO A 418 9.25 -27.80 5.98
C PRO A 418 7.85 -27.24 5.71
N ALA A 419 7.76 -25.96 5.34
CA ALA A 419 6.51 -25.28 5.00
C ALA A 419 5.97 -25.60 3.59
N ASP A 420 6.71 -26.34 2.76
CA ASP A 420 6.24 -26.74 1.43
C ASP A 420 5.13 -27.79 1.55
N PRO A 421 4.19 -27.88 0.58
CA PRO A 421 3.08 -28.85 0.65
C PRO A 421 3.53 -30.33 0.71
N ARG A 422 4.77 -30.61 0.31
CA ARG A 422 5.37 -31.96 0.35
C ARG A 422 6.25 -32.19 1.58
N GLY A 423 6.49 -31.16 2.38
CA GLY A 423 7.48 -31.14 3.45
C GLY A 423 8.90 -31.37 2.95
N VAL A 424 9.83 -31.48 3.89
CA VAL A 424 11.21 -31.89 3.65
C VAL A 424 11.38 -33.39 3.95
N THR A 425 12.13 -34.10 3.11
CA THR A 425 12.51 -35.49 3.37
C THR A 425 13.92 -35.54 3.93
N LEU A 426 14.07 -36.17 5.08
CA LEU A 426 15.32 -36.29 5.82
C LEU A 426 15.62 -37.77 6.07
N ASP A 427 16.89 -38.10 6.04
CA ASP A 427 17.43 -39.41 6.38
C ASP A 427 17.96 -39.35 7.82
N LEU A 428 17.51 -40.29 8.66
CA LEU A 428 17.98 -40.48 10.02
C LEU A 428 19.26 -41.32 9.98
N MET A 429 20.36 -40.72 10.39
CA MET A 429 21.68 -41.33 10.40
C MET A 429 22.27 -41.36 11.81
N ASP A 430 23.12 -42.34 12.07
CA ASP A 430 23.98 -42.33 13.26
C ASP A 430 25.23 -41.45 13.02
N GLU A 431 26.07 -41.33 14.06
CA GLU A 431 27.36 -40.63 13.97
C GLU A 431 28.31 -41.24 12.92
N HIS A 432 28.24 -42.56 12.72
CA HIS A 432 29.11 -43.32 11.81
C HIS A 432 28.65 -43.26 10.34
N GLY A 433 27.47 -42.69 10.05
CA GLY A 433 26.91 -42.54 8.70
C GLY A 433 26.02 -43.71 8.25
N GLY A 434 25.64 -44.61 9.14
CA GLY A 434 24.63 -45.64 8.90
C GLY A 434 23.24 -45.01 8.74
N LEU A 435 22.47 -45.48 7.76
CA LEU A 435 21.09 -45.04 7.49
C LEU A 435 20.09 -45.96 8.20
N PHE A 436 19.34 -45.41 9.15
CA PHE A 436 18.41 -46.19 9.97
C PHE A 436 16.94 -45.97 9.61
N GLY A 437 16.64 -44.83 9.01
CA GLY A 437 15.30 -44.59 8.47
C GLY A 437 15.21 -43.30 7.69
N ARG A 438 14.03 -43.11 7.11
CA ARG A 438 13.67 -41.93 6.34
C ARG A 438 12.43 -41.29 6.96
N VAL A 439 12.49 -39.99 7.17
CA VAL A 439 11.40 -39.21 7.74
C VAL A 439 10.98 -38.08 6.82
N ARG A 440 9.71 -37.71 6.92
CA ARG A 440 9.17 -36.51 6.28
C ARG A 440 8.75 -35.54 7.36
N VAL A 441 9.25 -34.32 7.26
CA VAL A 441 9.00 -33.24 8.22
C VAL A 441 8.25 -32.13 7.50
N GLY A 442 7.15 -31.67 8.09
CA GLY A 442 6.40 -30.51 7.65
C GLY A 442 6.22 -29.50 8.79
N CYS A 443 5.40 -28.49 8.57
CA CYS A 443 4.91 -27.61 9.62
C CYS A 443 3.44 -27.92 9.95
N SER A 444 3.00 -27.69 11.19
CA SER A 444 1.57 -27.66 11.50
C SER A 444 0.88 -26.49 10.81
N LEU A 445 -0.42 -26.68 10.56
CA LEU A 445 -1.27 -25.63 10.05
C LEU A 445 -1.69 -24.72 11.21
N ASP A 446 -1.67 -23.42 10.96
CA ASP A 446 -2.29 -22.44 11.85
C ASP A 446 -3.78 -22.80 12.01
N PRO A 447 -4.34 -22.80 13.24
CA PRO A 447 -5.76 -23.09 13.46
C PRO A 447 -6.74 -22.19 12.68
N LEU A 448 -6.27 -21.04 12.17
CA LEU A 448 -7.02 -20.08 11.37
C LEU A 448 -6.80 -20.23 9.85
N ALA A 449 -6.01 -21.22 9.42
CA ALA A 449 -5.70 -21.51 8.02
C ALA A 449 -6.91 -21.97 7.18
#